data_AF-A0A3G2J7I8-F1
#
_entry.id   AF-A0A3G2J7I8-F1
#
_cell.length_a   1.000
_cell.length_b   1.000
_cell.length_c   1.000
_cell.angle_alpha   90.00
_cell.angle_beta   90.00
_cell.angle_gamma   90.00
#
_symmetry.space_group_name_H-M   'P 1'
#
loop_
_entity.id
_entity.type
_entity.pdbx_description
1 polymer ?
#
loop_
_entity_poly.entity_id
_entity_poly.type
_entity_poly.pdbx_seq_one_letter_code
_entity_poly.pdbx_strand_id
1 'polypeptide(L)'
;MARTFIAATTGASLRQVDYANRLHELADRAARQPAPCPMDVPVTGRIDGKPWREHMDFTEALPLMRHLGTAAMIIILYLTGMRPQEAQCLRSGCCPDPETDADDSPGRHLIRSHHYKNVTDDDGHHVSAGAEREVPWVAITPVVHAIRVLERFVPEGEFLFSAARHDFLYRRDLPGVLNGGTLNERIEDFVDWVNHKAVVQGRPNRQSPRTRIARSGSHASDGPSPGTSPAGPAG
;
A
#
# COMPACT_ATOMS: atom_id res chain seq x y z
N MET A 1 1.96 14.03 -16.96
CA MET A 1 3.18 13.51 -16.29
C MET A 1 4.44 13.79 -17.10
N ALA A 2 4.47 13.52 -18.40
CA ALA A 2 5.63 13.81 -19.26
C ALA A 2 6.16 15.26 -19.16
N ARG A 3 5.32 16.28 -18.92
CA ARG A 3 5.78 17.68 -18.81
C ARG A 3 6.78 17.93 -17.67
N THR A 4 6.61 17.28 -16.52
CA THR A 4 7.49 17.47 -15.36
C THR A 4 8.82 16.77 -15.60
N PHE A 5 8.78 15.60 -16.24
CA PHE A 5 9.97 14.91 -16.71
C PHE A 5 10.76 15.77 -17.71
N ILE A 6 10.11 16.27 -18.76
CA ILE A 6 10.75 17.12 -19.77
C ILE A 6 11.33 18.39 -19.13
N ALA A 7 10.58 19.05 -18.25
CA ALA A 7 11.07 20.21 -17.51
C ALA A 7 12.33 19.89 -16.69
N ALA A 8 12.33 18.76 -15.96
CA ALA A 8 13.46 18.33 -15.17
C ALA A 8 14.70 17.99 -16.04
N THR A 9 14.50 17.30 -17.16
CA THR A 9 15.60 16.87 -18.04
C THR A 9 16.17 18.01 -18.88
N THR A 10 15.35 18.99 -19.27
CA THR A 10 15.76 20.09 -20.15
C THR A 10 16.12 21.38 -19.40
N GLY A 11 15.78 21.47 -18.11
CA GLY A 11 15.88 22.71 -17.34
C GLY A 11 14.82 23.75 -17.70
N ALA A 12 13.87 23.43 -18.58
CA ALA A 12 12.78 24.34 -18.95
C ALA A 12 11.75 24.49 -17.84
N SER A 13 11.14 25.67 -17.73
CA SER A 13 9.97 25.87 -16.88
C SER A 13 8.76 25.10 -17.42
N LEU A 14 7.82 24.73 -16.54
CA LEU A 14 6.58 24.06 -16.94
C LEU A 14 5.79 24.86 -18.00
N ARG A 15 5.83 26.20 -17.93
CA ARG A 15 5.19 27.07 -18.94
C ARG A 15 5.83 26.94 -20.31
N GLN A 16 7.16 26.86 -20.38
CA GLN A 16 7.88 26.65 -21.65
C GLN A 16 7.53 25.28 -22.25
N VAL A 17 7.46 24.25 -21.41
CA VAL A 17 7.05 22.90 -21.86
C VAL A 17 5.61 22.90 -22.36
N ASP A 18 4.68 23.53 -21.63
CA ASP A 18 3.26 23.62 -22.03
C ASP A 18 3.09 24.44 -23.32
N TYR A 19 3.90 25.48 -23.52
CA TYR A 19 3.96 26.24 -24.78
C TYR A 19 4.47 25.37 -25.93
N ALA A 20 5.61 24.70 -25.76
CA ALA A 20 6.18 23.82 -26.77
C ALA A 20 5.25 22.65 -27.12
N ASN A 21 4.56 22.10 -26.13
CA ASN A 21 3.56 21.05 -26.33
C ASN A 21 2.41 21.52 -27.23
N ARG A 22 1.91 22.76 -27.02
CA ARG A 22 0.85 23.33 -27.88
C ARG A 22 1.35 23.68 -29.28
N LEU A 23 2.57 24.19 -29.40
CA LEU A 23 3.13 24.60 -30.68
C LEU A 23 3.49 23.41 -31.59
N HIS A 24 3.94 22.30 -30.99
CA HIS A 24 4.46 21.13 -31.73
C HIS A 24 3.63 19.86 -31.54
N GLU A 25 2.45 19.97 -30.90
CA GLU A 25 1.55 18.84 -30.65
C GLU A 25 2.28 17.64 -30.02
N LEU A 26 3.16 17.91 -29.05
CA LEU A 26 4.08 16.88 -28.51
C LEU A 26 3.30 15.72 -27.87
N ALA A 27 2.14 16.00 -27.27
CA ALA A 27 1.25 14.99 -26.71
C ALA A 27 0.72 14.02 -27.78
N ASP A 28 0.26 14.52 -28.92
CA ASP A 28 -0.25 13.69 -30.01
C ASP A 28 0.87 12.89 -30.66
N ARG A 29 2.06 13.50 -30.78
CA ARG A 29 3.25 12.79 -31.24
C ARG A 29 3.64 11.66 -30.28
N ALA A 30 3.65 11.90 -28.97
CA ALA A 30 3.95 10.89 -27.95
C ALA A 30 2.90 9.77 -27.93
N ALA A 31 1.63 10.06 -28.23
CA ALA A 31 0.60 9.04 -28.35
C ALA A 31 0.83 8.12 -29.56
N ARG A 32 1.31 8.67 -30.69
CA ARG A 32 1.66 7.90 -31.89
C ARG A 32 3.00 7.18 -31.78
N GLN A 33 3.95 7.73 -31.03
CA GLN A 33 5.30 7.21 -30.85
C GLN A 33 5.69 7.25 -29.36
N PRO A 34 5.19 6.30 -28.56
CA PRO A 34 5.54 6.22 -27.15
C PRO A 34 7.04 5.97 -27.00
N ALA A 35 7.68 6.78 -26.17
CA ALA A 35 9.08 6.62 -25.78
C ALA A 35 9.20 6.53 -24.26
N PRO A 36 10.15 5.75 -23.73
CA PRO A 36 10.38 5.70 -22.29
C PRO A 36 10.84 7.05 -21.75
N CYS A 37 10.53 7.31 -20.49
CA CYS A 37 10.98 8.47 -19.72
C CYS A 37 11.92 7.99 -18.60
N PRO A 38 13.14 7.51 -18.93
CA PRO A 38 14.04 6.94 -17.93
C PRO A 38 14.50 8.03 -16.95
N MET A 39 14.33 7.76 -15.66
CA MET A 39 14.84 8.63 -14.60
C MET A 39 16.30 8.30 -14.30
N ASP A 40 17.08 9.33 -13.98
CA ASP A 40 18.46 9.21 -13.52
C ASP A 40 18.51 8.79 -12.05
N VAL A 41 18.06 7.56 -11.78
CA VAL A 41 18.10 6.93 -10.46
C VAL A 41 18.66 5.52 -10.58
N PRO A 42 19.61 5.13 -9.72
CA PRO A 42 20.23 3.81 -9.82
C PRO A 42 19.23 2.71 -9.45
N VAL A 43 19.17 1.66 -10.28
CA VAL A 43 18.41 0.45 -9.96
C VAL A 43 19.25 -0.45 -9.05
N THR A 44 18.95 -0.43 -7.76
CA THR A 44 19.71 -1.19 -6.73
C THR A 44 19.14 -2.59 -6.46
N GLY A 45 17.85 -2.80 -6.74
CA GLY A 45 17.17 -4.09 -6.52
C GLY A 45 17.66 -5.18 -7.46
N ARG A 46 17.76 -6.41 -6.96
CA ARG A 46 18.16 -7.58 -7.75
C ARG A 46 17.19 -8.76 -7.54
N ILE A 47 16.96 -9.52 -8.60
CA ILE A 47 16.23 -10.79 -8.57
C ILE A 47 17.19 -11.85 -9.16
N ASP A 48 17.54 -12.85 -8.36
CA ASP A 48 18.50 -13.91 -8.72
C ASP A 48 19.81 -13.34 -9.31
N GLY A 49 20.38 -12.34 -8.63
CA GLY A 49 21.64 -11.69 -9.00
C GLY A 49 21.55 -10.64 -10.11
N LYS A 50 20.46 -10.61 -10.88
CA LYS A 50 20.27 -9.64 -11.98
C LYS A 50 19.49 -8.41 -11.51
N PRO A 51 19.76 -7.20 -12.02
CA PRO A 51 18.90 -6.05 -11.77
C PRO A 51 17.45 -6.39 -12.10
N TRP A 52 16.53 -6.02 -11.21
CA TRP A 52 15.11 -6.33 -11.43
C TRP A 52 14.52 -5.58 -12.64
N ARG A 53 15.17 -4.48 -13.05
CA ARG A 53 14.89 -3.62 -14.21
C ARG A 53 16.17 -2.96 -14.71
N GLU A 54 16.12 -2.43 -15.93
CA GLU A 54 17.20 -1.63 -16.53
C GLU A 54 17.19 -0.18 -16.03
N HIS A 55 16.01 0.48 -16.09
CA HIS A 55 15.80 1.84 -15.60
C HIS A 55 14.46 1.96 -14.87
N MET A 56 14.33 3.01 -14.05
CA MET A 56 13.03 3.41 -13.51
C MET A 56 12.37 4.40 -14.46
N ASP A 57 11.19 4.07 -14.98
CA ASP A 57 10.47 5.00 -15.84
C ASP A 57 9.63 6.00 -15.00
N PHE A 58 9.68 7.27 -15.38
CA PHE A 58 8.94 8.34 -14.69
C PHE A 58 7.43 8.07 -14.65
N THR A 59 6.89 7.46 -15.70
CA THR A 59 5.45 7.19 -15.82
C THR A 59 4.96 6.10 -14.88
N GLU A 60 5.84 5.19 -14.43
CA GLU A 60 5.49 4.10 -13.52
C GLU A 60 5.90 4.35 -12.06
N ALA A 61 6.62 5.44 -11.79
CA ALA A 61 7.15 5.73 -10.45
C ALA A 61 6.06 5.75 -9.37
N LEU A 62 4.95 6.44 -9.61
CA LEU A 62 3.86 6.58 -8.64
C LEU A 62 3.06 5.27 -8.45
N PRO A 63 2.70 4.52 -9.51
CA PRO A 63 2.18 3.15 -9.36
C PRO A 63 3.12 2.23 -8.56
N LEU A 64 4.43 2.30 -8.80
CA LEU A 64 5.40 1.48 -8.06
C LEU A 64 5.48 1.86 -6.59
N MET A 65 5.40 3.15 -6.25
CA MET A 65 5.32 3.61 -4.85
C MET A 65 4.06 3.07 -4.15
N ARG A 66 2.91 3.04 -4.84
CA ARG A 66 1.68 2.40 -4.33
C ARG A 66 1.92 0.91 -4.04
N HIS A 67 2.50 0.18 -4.99
CA HIS A 67 2.81 -1.25 -4.82
C HIS A 67 3.83 -1.50 -3.71
N LEU A 68 4.83 -0.63 -3.54
CA LEU A 68 5.80 -0.73 -2.45
C LEU A 68 5.13 -0.58 -1.08
N GLY A 69 4.22 0.39 -0.93
CA GLY A 69 3.42 0.54 0.28
C GLY A 69 2.53 -0.68 0.55
N THR A 70 1.89 -1.24 -0.48
CA THR A 70 1.10 -2.47 -0.35
C THR A 70 1.97 -3.68 0.05
N ALA A 71 3.15 -3.85 -0.55
CA ALA A 71 4.05 -4.94 -0.21
C ALA A 71 4.51 -4.85 1.26
N ALA A 72 4.86 -3.66 1.73
CA ALA A 72 5.21 -3.42 3.13
C ALA A 72 4.04 -3.76 4.08
N MET A 73 2.81 -3.39 3.71
CA MET A 73 1.61 -3.78 4.45
C MET A 73 1.44 -5.30 4.55
N ILE A 74 1.57 -6.02 3.43
CA ILE A 74 1.44 -7.48 3.39
C ILE A 74 2.49 -8.11 4.32
N ILE A 75 3.74 -7.65 4.25
CA ILE A 75 4.83 -8.13 5.11
C ILE A 75 4.49 -7.92 6.58
N ILE A 76 4.04 -6.72 6.96
CA ILE A 76 3.67 -6.40 8.34
C ILE A 76 2.52 -7.31 8.81
N LEU A 77 1.41 -7.35 8.08
CA LEU A 77 0.23 -8.14 8.46
C LEU A 77 0.54 -9.64 8.56
N TYR A 78 1.21 -10.18 7.55
CA TYR A 78 1.45 -11.62 7.46
C TYR A 78 2.48 -12.11 8.47
N LEU A 79 3.56 -11.35 8.70
CA LEU A 79 4.67 -11.82 9.54
C LEU A 79 4.52 -11.44 11.02
N THR A 80 3.70 -10.44 11.36
CA THR A 80 3.45 -10.09 12.77
C THR A 80 2.19 -10.74 13.32
N GLY A 81 1.20 -11.04 12.47
CA GLY A 81 -0.13 -11.47 12.91
C GLY A 81 -0.98 -10.35 13.55
N MET A 82 -0.56 -9.09 13.43
CA MET A 82 -1.34 -7.93 13.87
C MET A 82 -2.74 -7.92 13.24
N ARG A 83 -3.74 -7.46 14.00
CA ARG A 83 -5.04 -7.18 13.39
C ARG A 83 -4.92 -6.02 12.39
N PRO A 84 -5.69 -6.00 11.29
CA PRO A 84 -5.62 -4.92 10.32
C PRO A 84 -5.75 -3.52 10.92
N GLN A 85 -6.62 -3.34 11.92
CA GLN A 85 -6.80 -2.04 12.58
C GLN A 85 -5.57 -1.61 13.40
N GLU A 86 -4.90 -2.55 14.08
CA GLU A 86 -3.66 -2.27 14.83
C GLU A 86 -2.53 -1.87 13.85
N ALA A 87 -2.41 -2.58 12.72
CA ALA A 87 -1.43 -2.28 11.68
C ALA A 87 -1.70 -0.94 10.99
N GLN A 88 -2.96 -0.64 10.64
CA GLN A 88 -3.35 0.64 10.01
C GLN A 88 -2.97 1.85 10.86
N CYS A 89 -3.02 1.71 12.18
CA CYS A 89 -2.74 2.77 13.14
C CYS A 89 -1.27 2.84 13.60
N LEU A 90 -0.37 2.04 13.03
CA LEU A 90 1.07 2.20 13.26
C LEU A 90 1.53 3.59 12.82
N ARG A 91 2.38 4.21 13.65
CA ARG A 91 2.96 5.53 13.41
C ARG A 91 4.44 5.42 13.09
N SER A 92 4.97 6.41 12.38
CA SER A 92 6.42 6.55 12.20
C SER A 92 7.11 6.63 13.56
N GLY A 93 8.17 5.83 13.74
CA GLY A 93 8.84 5.65 15.03
C GLY A 93 8.28 4.52 15.89
N CYS A 94 7.28 3.75 15.42
CA CYS A 94 6.68 2.66 16.21
C CYS A 94 7.65 1.50 16.49
N CYS A 95 8.71 1.36 15.72
CA CYS A 95 9.70 0.30 15.86
C CYS A 95 11.09 0.94 15.97
N PRO A 96 11.52 1.43 17.14
CA PRO A 96 12.85 1.98 17.31
C PRO A 96 13.93 0.90 17.12
N ASP A 97 15.17 1.34 16.92
CA ASP A 97 16.31 0.43 16.98
C ASP A 97 16.47 -0.08 18.42
N PRO A 98 16.77 -1.38 18.62
CA PRO A 98 16.83 -1.97 19.94
C PRO A 98 18.02 -1.40 20.71
N GLU A 99 17.83 -1.20 22.01
CA GLU A 99 18.96 -1.02 22.92
C GLU A 99 19.77 -2.32 22.99
N THR A 100 21.07 -2.19 23.26
CA THR A 100 21.93 -3.35 23.46
C THR A 100 21.56 -4.04 24.78
N ASP A 101 21.46 -5.36 24.76
CA ASP A 101 21.20 -6.15 25.98
C ASP A 101 22.41 -6.13 26.92
N ALA A 102 22.21 -6.56 28.17
CA ALA A 102 23.25 -6.57 29.21
C ALA A 102 24.52 -7.37 28.83
N ASP A 103 24.38 -8.34 27.91
CA ASP A 103 25.46 -9.18 27.39
C ASP A 103 26.09 -8.63 26.08
N ASP A 104 25.88 -7.34 25.77
CA ASP A 104 26.36 -6.65 24.56
C ASP A 104 25.81 -7.25 23.24
N SER A 105 24.73 -8.03 23.34
CA SER A 105 24.02 -8.60 22.20
C SER A 105 22.96 -7.64 21.66
N PRO A 106 22.70 -7.59 20.34
CA PRO A 106 21.66 -6.73 19.80
C PRO A 106 20.29 -7.18 20.32
N GLY A 107 19.58 -6.26 20.98
CA GLY A 107 18.23 -6.52 21.49
C GLY A 107 17.23 -6.80 20.37
N ARG A 108 16.01 -7.18 20.77
CA ARG A 108 14.93 -7.45 19.80
C ARG A 108 14.27 -6.15 19.35
N HIS A 109 13.98 -6.04 18.07
CA HIS A 109 13.12 -4.96 17.59
C HIS A 109 11.69 -5.14 18.11
N LEU A 110 11.17 -4.13 18.78
CA LEU A 110 9.83 -4.11 19.37
C LEU A 110 8.97 -3.06 18.69
N ILE A 111 7.79 -3.46 18.21
CA ILE A 111 6.80 -2.56 17.64
C ILE A 111 5.80 -2.18 18.72
N ARG A 112 5.80 -0.89 19.06
CA ARG A 112 4.80 -0.24 19.90
C ARG A 112 3.56 0.04 19.06
N SER A 113 2.43 -0.54 19.45
CA SER A 113 1.17 -0.37 18.73
C SER A 113 0.02 -0.19 19.71
N HIS A 114 -1.11 0.31 19.20
CA HIS A 114 -2.35 0.39 19.96
C HIS A 114 -3.22 -0.82 19.69
N HIS A 115 -4.01 -1.23 20.68
CA HIS A 115 -5.12 -2.17 20.54
C HIS A 115 -6.44 -1.45 20.81
N TYR A 116 -7.51 -1.95 20.19
CA TYR A 116 -8.81 -1.28 20.18
C TYR A 116 -9.93 -2.15 20.76
N LYS A 117 -9.70 -3.46 20.88
CA LYS A 117 -10.73 -4.38 21.37
C LYS A 117 -10.83 -4.28 22.89
N ASN A 118 -12.05 -4.10 23.40
CA ASN A 118 -12.38 -4.06 24.82
C ASN A 118 -11.65 -2.95 25.60
N VAL A 119 -11.23 -1.87 24.92
CA VAL A 119 -10.67 -0.70 25.60
C VAL A 119 -11.82 0.16 26.09
N THR A 120 -11.92 0.30 27.42
CA THR A 120 -12.88 1.17 28.10
C THR A 120 -12.15 2.10 29.06
N ASP A 121 -12.72 3.28 29.31
CA ASP A 121 -12.26 4.19 30.36
C ASP A 121 -12.73 3.71 31.76
N ASP A 122 -12.37 4.47 32.80
CA ASP A 122 -12.72 4.18 34.19
C ASP A 122 -14.24 4.16 34.44
N ASP A 123 -15.03 4.79 33.56
CA ASP A 123 -16.49 4.82 33.58
C ASP A 123 -17.12 3.67 32.76
N GLY A 124 -16.30 2.82 32.14
CA GLY A 124 -16.75 1.69 31.31
C GLY A 124 -17.16 2.07 29.88
N HIS A 125 -16.90 3.31 29.44
CA HIS A 125 -17.18 3.73 28.07
C HIS A 125 -16.08 3.30 27.10
N HIS A 126 -16.47 2.90 25.89
CA HIS A 126 -15.52 2.48 24.87
C HIS A 126 -14.63 3.63 24.38
N VAL A 127 -13.31 3.42 24.41
CA VAL A 127 -12.31 4.40 23.96
C VAL A 127 -11.95 4.14 22.50
N SER A 128 -12.42 5.00 21.60
CA SER A 128 -12.19 4.89 20.15
C SER A 128 -10.73 5.10 19.73
N ALA A 129 -9.95 5.82 20.54
CA ALA A 129 -8.51 5.99 20.33
C ALA A 129 -7.69 4.71 20.60
N GLY A 130 -8.31 3.70 21.22
CA GLY A 130 -7.62 2.51 21.71
C GLY A 130 -6.64 2.83 22.84
N ALA A 131 -5.88 1.82 23.26
CA ALA A 131 -4.82 1.95 24.25
C ALA A 131 -3.53 1.33 23.71
N GLU A 132 -2.38 1.86 24.14
CA GLU A 132 -1.11 1.21 23.84
C GLU A 132 -1.12 -0.23 24.37
N ARG A 133 -0.51 -1.14 23.62
CA ARG A 133 -0.39 -2.53 24.05
C ARG A 133 0.65 -2.63 25.16
N GLU A 134 0.30 -3.28 26.26
CA GLU A 134 1.23 -3.61 27.34
C GLU A 134 2.38 -4.50 26.84
N VAL A 135 2.07 -5.47 25.98
CA VAL A 135 3.07 -6.34 25.35
C VAL A 135 3.27 -5.92 23.88
N PRO A 136 4.45 -5.36 23.53
CA PRO A 136 4.76 -4.95 22.16
C PRO A 136 4.95 -6.16 21.24
N TRP A 137 4.85 -5.95 19.93
CA TRP A 137 5.09 -7.00 18.95
C TRP A 137 6.59 -7.17 18.70
N VAL A 138 7.09 -8.39 18.66
CA VAL A 138 8.49 -8.64 18.25
C VAL A 138 8.57 -8.61 16.72
N ALA A 139 9.44 -7.77 16.18
CA ALA A 139 9.67 -7.64 14.75
C ALA A 139 10.90 -8.45 14.30
N ILE A 140 10.73 -9.21 13.22
CA ILE A 140 11.85 -9.79 12.47
C ILE A 140 12.34 -8.84 11.39
N THR A 141 13.57 -9.03 10.90
CA THR A 141 14.23 -8.13 9.93
C THR A 141 13.37 -7.72 8.73
N PRO A 142 12.60 -8.62 8.07
CA PRO A 142 11.72 -8.20 6.97
C PRO A 142 10.65 -7.17 7.38
N VAL A 143 10.10 -7.32 8.59
CA VAL A 143 9.09 -6.39 9.14
C VAL A 143 9.74 -5.05 9.47
N VAL A 144 10.94 -5.05 10.05
CA VAL A 144 11.71 -3.82 10.32
C VAL A 144 11.97 -3.07 9.02
N HIS A 145 12.43 -3.76 7.97
CA HIS A 145 12.63 -3.14 6.65
C HIS A 145 11.35 -2.57 6.06
N ALA A 146 10.21 -3.27 6.19
CA ALA A 146 8.92 -2.78 5.72
C ALA A 146 8.49 -1.50 6.45
N ILE A 147 8.67 -1.44 7.78
CA ILE A 147 8.40 -0.25 8.59
C ILE A 147 9.31 0.90 8.15
N ARG A 148 10.63 0.66 8.05
CA ARG A 148 11.61 1.68 7.63
C ARG A 148 11.32 2.24 6.24
N VAL A 149 10.77 1.44 5.32
CA VAL A 149 10.30 1.93 4.01
C VAL A 149 9.11 2.87 4.17
N LEU A 150 8.10 2.48 4.96
CA LEU A 150 6.91 3.30 5.18
C LEU A 150 7.20 4.58 5.96
N GLU A 151 8.16 4.56 6.88
CA GLU A 151 8.65 5.75 7.59
C GLU A 151 9.24 6.79 6.65
N ARG A 152 9.68 6.41 5.44
CA ARG A 152 10.14 7.36 4.41
C ARG A 152 9.00 8.02 3.63
N PHE A 153 7.77 7.51 3.75
CA PHE A 153 6.61 8.08 3.07
C PHE A 153 5.95 9.19 3.89
N VAL A 154 6.18 9.18 5.20
CA VAL A 154 5.42 9.98 6.15
C VAL A 154 6.37 10.72 7.11
N PRO A 155 6.02 11.94 7.57
CA PRO A 155 6.71 12.60 8.67
C PRO A 155 6.74 11.76 9.95
N GLU A 156 7.67 12.09 10.84
CA GLU A 156 7.74 11.52 12.19
C GLU A 156 6.39 11.66 12.93
N GLY A 157 5.99 10.60 13.63
CA GLY A 157 4.73 10.55 14.37
C GLY A 157 3.45 10.42 13.52
N GLU A 158 3.50 10.60 12.20
CA GLU A 158 2.33 10.40 11.31
C GLU A 158 2.05 8.90 11.10
N PHE A 159 0.82 8.53 10.74
CA PHE A 159 0.46 7.14 10.44
C PHE A 159 1.24 6.61 9.22
N LEU A 160 1.85 5.43 9.35
CA LEU A 160 2.55 4.74 8.26
C LEU A 160 1.64 4.49 7.04
N PHE A 161 0.34 4.32 7.28
CA PHE A 161 -0.71 4.13 6.27
C PHE A 161 -1.61 5.36 6.11
N SER A 162 -1.08 6.57 6.33
CA SER A 162 -1.78 7.84 6.11
C SER A 162 -2.41 7.90 4.72
N ALA A 163 -3.72 8.17 4.66
CA ALA A 163 -4.46 8.21 3.39
C ALA A 163 -3.91 9.29 2.45
N ALA A 164 -3.54 10.46 2.98
CA ALA A 164 -2.96 11.56 2.22
C ALA A 164 -1.58 11.20 1.64
N ARG A 165 -0.71 10.57 2.44
CA ARG A 165 0.67 10.23 2.01
C ARG A 165 0.73 9.11 1.00
N HIS A 166 -0.28 8.24 1.02
CA HIS A 166 -0.43 7.15 0.07
C HIS A 166 -1.22 7.54 -1.19
N ASP A 167 -1.71 8.78 -1.31
CA ASP A 167 -2.38 9.32 -2.50
C ASP A 167 -1.37 9.92 -3.49
N PHE A 168 -0.39 9.11 -3.92
CA PHE A 168 0.77 9.58 -4.71
C PHE A 168 0.42 10.35 -5.99
N LEU A 169 -0.69 9.96 -6.65
CA LEU A 169 -1.11 10.53 -7.93
C LEU A 169 -1.78 11.90 -7.78
N TYR A 170 -2.73 12.01 -6.84
CA TYR A 170 -3.56 13.20 -6.70
C TYR A 170 -3.09 14.12 -5.57
N ARG A 171 -2.37 13.58 -4.58
CA ARG A 171 -1.81 14.28 -3.42
C ARG A 171 -2.86 15.10 -2.68
N ARG A 172 -4.05 14.53 -2.52
CA ARG A 172 -5.13 15.18 -1.77
C ARG A 172 -4.87 15.08 -0.27
N ASP A 173 -5.37 16.07 0.46
CA ASP A 173 -5.34 16.06 1.92
C ASP A 173 -6.49 15.20 2.45
N LEU A 174 -6.25 13.88 2.49
CA LEU A 174 -7.22 12.89 2.94
C LEU A 174 -7.03 12.60 4.43
N PRO A 175 -8.09 12.69 5.26
CA PRO A 175 -7.97 12.46 6.69
C PRO A 175 -7.72 10.98 7.02
N GLY A 176 -6.96 10.74 8.09
CA GLY A 176 -6.82 9.42 8.70
C GLY A 176 -5.96 8.44 7.91
N VAL A 177 -6.31 7.16 8.01
CA VAL A 177 -5.56 6.02 7.47
C VAL A 177 -6.29 5.39 6.28
N LEU A 178 -5.57 4.67 5.43
CA LEU A 178 -6.18 3.86 4.39
C LEU A 178 -7.17 2.87 5.00
N ASN A 179 -8.44 2.93 4.59
CA ASN A 179 -9.46 2.00 5.08
C ASN A 179 -9.31 0.60 4.46
N GLY A 180 -9.91 -0.41 5.12
CA GLY A 180 -9.83 -1.81 4.68
C GLY A 180 -10.29 -2.07 3.24
N GLY A 181 -11.28 -1.33 2.73
CA GLY A 181 -11.72 -1.43 1.34
C GLY A 181 -10.62 -1.02 0.35
N THR A 182 -10.03 0.15 0.58
CA THR A 182 -8.89 0.64 -0.21
C THR A 182 -7.66 -0.26 -0.08
N LEU A 183 -7.44 -0.86 1.09
CA LEU A 183 -6.34 -1.81 1.29
C LEU A 183 -6.55 -3.11 0.48
N ASN A 184 -7.77 -3.65 0.45
CA ASN A 184 -8.08 -4.83 -0.35
C ASN A 184 -7.91 -4.57 -1.84
N GLU A 185 -8.42 -3.45 -2.35
CA GLU A 185 -8.22 -3.04 -3.76
C GLU A 185 -6.72 -2.92 -4.10
N ARG A 186 -5.93 -2.35 -3.18
CA ARG A 186 -4.47 -2.26 -3.34
C ARG A 186 -3.79 -3.63 -3.40
N ILE A 187 -4.25 -4.60 -2.61
CA ILE A 187 -3.72 -5.97 -2.62
C ILE A 187 -4.05 -6.64 -3.96
N GLU A 188 -5.30 -6.50 -4.45
CA GLU A 188 -5.71 -7.05 -5.74
C GLU A 188 -4.86 -6.47 -6.89
N ASP A 189 -4.70 -5.14 -6.94
CA ASP A 189 -3.85 -4.47 -7.93
C ASP A 189 -2.39 -4.94 -7.85
N PHE A 190 -1.87 -5.16 -6.63
CA PHE A 190 -0.51 -5.63 -6.42
C PHE A 190 -0.33 -7.06 -6.92
N VAL A 191 -1.29 -7.95 -6.66
CA VAL A 191 -1.27 -9.32 -7.18
C VAL A 191 -1.29 -9.33 -8.69
N ASP A 192 -2.16 -8.52 -9.31
CA ASP A 192 -2.22 -8.40 -10.77
C ASP A 192 -0.90 -7.87 -11.35
N TRP A 193 -0.29 -6.87 -10.71
CA TRP A 193 1.01 -6.33 -11.12
C TRP A 193 2.15 -7.37 -10.98
N VAL A 194 2.24 -8.09 -9.86
CA VAL A 194 3.26 -9.14 -9.66
C VAL A 194 3.09 -10.25 -10.70
N ASN A 195 1.86 -10.69 -10.95
CA ASN A 195 1.57 -11.73 -11.93
C ASN A 195 1.95 -11.30 -13.35
N HIS A 196 1.65 -10.06 -13.74
CA HIS A 196 2.09 -9.51 -15.01
C HIS A 196 3.63 -9.47 -15.11
N LYS A 197 4.33 -9.04 -14.04
CA LYS A 197 5.80 -9.02 -14.01
C LYS A 197 6.41 -10.41 -14.10
N ALA A 198 5.83 -11.41 -13.44
CA ALA A 198 6.28 -12.79 -13.53
C ALA A 198 6.22 -13.32 -14.97
N VAL A 199 5.15 -13.00 -15.72
CA VAL A 199 5.03 -13.37 -17.14
C VAL A 199 6.11 -12.70 -17.99
N VAL A 200 6.29 -11.38 -17.85
CA VAL A 200 7.28 -10.61 -18.62
C VAL A 200 8.71 -11.10 -18.34
N GLN A 201 8.98 -11.59 -17.12
CA GLN A 201 10.29 -12.15 -16.75
C GLN A 201 10.46 -13.64 -17.12
N GLY A 202 9.50 -14.24 -17.82
CA GLY A 202 9.56 -15.66 -18.23
C GLY A 202 9.37 -16.65 -17.08
N ARG A 203 8.63 -16.25 -16.03
CA ARG A 203 8.38 -17.04 -14.81
C ARG A 203 6.88 -17.27 -14.54
N PRO A 204 6.12 -17.84 -15.49
CA PRO A 204 4.68 -18.03 -15.32
C PRO A 204 4.34 -18.97 -14.15
N ASN A 205 5.24 -19.87 -13.76
CA ASN A 205 5.05 -20.79 -12.63
C ASN A 205 5.11 -20.14 -11.24
N ARG A 206 5.48 -18.85 -11.13
CA ARG A 206 5.46 -18.09 -9.87
C ARG A 206 4.23 -17.19 -9.71
N GLN A 207 3.21 -17.37 -10.55
CA GLN A 207 1.97 -16.64 -10.45
C GLN A 207 1.23 -17.00 -9.16
N SER A 208 0.68 -15.97 -8.50
CA SER A 208 -0.20 -16.15 -7.36
C SER A 208 -1.65 -16.33 -7.85
N PRO A 209 -2.43 -17.26 -7.26
CA PRO A 209 -3.84 -17.44 -7.61
C PRO A 209 -4.61 -16.13 -7.40
N ARG A 210 -5.50 -15.78 -8.33
CA ARG A 210 -6.47 -14.70 -8.13
C ARG A 210 -7.57 -15.21 -7.19
N THR A 211 -7.33 -15.16 -5.89
CA THR A 211 -8.40 -15.40 -4.91
C THR A 211 -9.15 -14.09 -4.73
N ARG A 212 -10.42 -14.03 -5.18
CA ARG A 212 -11.27 -12.88 -4.92
C ARG A 212 -11.45 -12.81 -3.39
N ILE A 213 -10.94 -11.75 -2.76
CA ILE A 213 -11.18 -11.54 -1.31
C ILE A 213 -12.67 -11.27 -1.19
N ALA A 214 -13.42 -12.20 -0.60
CA ALA A 214 -14.86 -12.05 -0.43
C ALA A 214 -15.12 -10.75 0.34
N ARG A 215 -15.82 -9.79 -0.30
CA ARG A 215 -16.30 -8.58 0.37
C ARG A 215 -17.24 -9.04 1.50
N SER A 216 -16.83 -8.88 2.75
CA SER A 216 -17.66 -9.22 3.90
C SER A 216 -18.86 -8.27 3.97
N GLY A 217 -20.02 -8.76 3.54
CA GLY A 217 -21.37 -8.47 4.04
C GLY A 217 -21.86 -7.01 4.02
N SER A 218 -22.67 -6.66 3.03
CA SER A 218 -23.86 -5.84 3.32
C SER A 218 -24.95 -6.80 3.80
N HIS A 219 -25.40 -6.66 5.04
CA HIS A 219 -26.62 -7.33 5.53
C HIS A 219 -27.80 -6.86 4.67
N ALA A 220 -28.21 -7.68 3.70
CA ALA A 220 -29.57 -7.63 3.16
C ALA A 220 -30.42 -8.47 4.10
N SER A 221 -31.28 -7.80 4.84
CA SER A 221 -32.35 -8.39 5.64
C SER A 221 -33.32 -9.13 4.72
N ASP A 222 -33.31 -10.46 4.77
CA ASP A 222 -34.36 -11.30 4.18
C ASP A 222 -35.65 -11.15 4.99
N GLY A 223 -36.63 -10.46 4.41
CA GLY A 223 -38.04 -10.56 4.80
C GLY A 223 -38.66 -11.82 4.20
N PRO A 224 -39.63 -12.47 4.87
CA PRO A 224 -40.15 -13.75 4.42
C PRO A 224 -41.00 -13.59 3.15
N SER A 225 -40.74 -14.43 2.15
CA SER A 225 -41.58 -14.53 0.95
C SER A 225 -42.89 -15.28 1.25
N PRO A 226 -44.01 -14.91 0.59
CA PRO A 226 -45.33 -15.48 0.85
C PRO A 226 -45.46 -16.89 0.25
N GLY A 227 -46.09 -17.78 1.01
CA GLY A 227 -46.36 -19.16 0.60
C GLY A 227 -47.43 -19.24 -0.50
N THR A 228 -47.08 -19.89 -1.60
CA THR A 228 -48.01 -20.30 -2.65
C THR A 228 -48.36 -21.78 -2.43
N SER A 229 -49.59 -22.08 -2.06
CA SER A 229 -50.14 -23.44 -2.03
C SER A 229 -50.96 -23.68 -3.30
N PRO A 230 -50.74 -24.76 -4.07
CA PRO A 230 -51.64 -25.14 -5.16
C PRO A 230 -52.73 -26.09 -4.65
N ALA A 231 -54.00 -25.70 -4.82
CA ALA A 231 -55.14 -26.59 -4.68
C ALA A 231 -55.35 -27.35 -6.01
N GLY A 232 -55.18 -28.68 -5.97
CA GLY A 232 -55.66 -29.59 -7.01
C GLY A 232 -57.14 -29.95 -6.79
N PRO A 233 -57.90 -30.29 -7.84
CA PRO A 233 -59.33 -30.58 -7.73
C PRO A 233 -59.63 -32.07 -7.57
N ALA A 234 -60.72 -32.40 -6.87
CA ALA A 234 -61.73 -33.44 -7.16
C ALA A 234 -62.47 -33.89 -5.88
N GLY A 235 -63.81 -33.85 -5.91
CA GLY A 235 -64.69 -34.36 -4.86
C GLY A 235 -65.94 -33.52 -4.69
#